data_AF-A0A946B237-F1
#
_entry.id   AF-A0A946B237-F1
#
_cell.length_a   1.000
_cell.length_b   1.000
_cell.length_c   1.000
_cell.angle_alpha   90.00
_cell.angle_beta   90.00
_cell.angle_gamma   90.00
#
_symmetry.space_group_name_H-M   'P 1'
#
loop_
_entity.id
_entity.type
_entity.pdbx_description
1 polymer ?
#
loop_
_entity_poly.entity_id
_entity_poly.type
_entity_poly.pdbx_seq_one_letter_code
_entity_poly.pdbx_strand_id
1 'polypeptide(L)' 'AVLVITGRGLDTTGAGKGVLKREAPQWLARMPDIVAGHAQADQRHGGAGAFYVTLRRKDRA' A
#
# COMPACT_ATOMS: atom_id res chain seq x y z
N ALA A 1 3.89 11.67 -3.30
CA ALA A 1 3.34 10.33 -2.98
C ALA A 1 4.48 9.45 -2.50
N VAL A 2 4.21 8.49 -1.61
CA VAL A 2 5.16 7.47 -1.17
C VAL A 2 4.82 6.16 -1.88
N LEU A 3 5.84 5.36 -2.21
CA LEU A 3 5.66 4.00 -2.70
C LEU A 3 5.77 3.02 -1.53
N VAL A 4 4.72 2.24 -1.29
CA VAL A 4 4.71 1.19 -0.27
C VAL A 4 4.79 -0.16 -0.96
N ILE A 5 5.85 -0.92 -0.67
CA ILE A 5 6.08 -2.26 -1.25
C ILE A 5 5.65 -3.31 -0.23
N THR A 6 4.55 -4.01 -0.51
CA THR A 6 4.02 -5.08 0.35
C THR A 6 4.55 -6.46 -0.04
N GLY A 7 5.20 -6.56 -1.21
CA GLY A 7 5.46 -7.83 -1.88
C GLY A 7 4.20 -8.39 -2.56
N ARG A 8 4.39 -9.33 -3.49
CA ARG A 8 3.28 -9.90 -4.28
C ARG A 8 2.37 -10.84 -3.48
N GLY A 9 2.85 -11.35 -2.34
CA GLY A 9 2.09 -12.27 -1.51
C GLY A 9 1.89 -13.65 -2.16
N LEU A 10 2.85 -14.08 -3.00
CA LEU A 10 2.84 -15.39 -3.63
C LEU A 10 3.04 -16.44 -2.53
N ASP A 11 2.07 -17.33 -2.40
CA ASP A 11 2.12 -18.45 -1.47
C ASP A 11 2.87 -19.61 -2.15
N THR A 12 4.16 -19.73 -1.87
CA THR A 12 5.00 -20.82 -2.38
C THR A 12 5.15 -21.98 -1.39
N THR A 13 4.58 -21.86 -0.19
CA THR A 13 4.77 -22.81 0.92
C THR A 13 3.46 -23.32 1.53
N GLY A 14 2.31 -22.83 1.08
CA GLY A 14 0.97 -23.17 1.60
C GLY A 14 0.64 -22.52 2.95
N ALA A 15 1.49 -21.60 3.44
CA ALA A 15 1.45 -21.10 4.81
C ALA A 15 0.67 -19.78 4.98
N GLY A 16 0.16 -19.18 3.90
CA GLY A 16 -0.76 -18.06 4.05
C GLY A 16 -0.76 -17.03 2.92
N LYS A 17 -1.97 -16.52 2.68
CA LYS A 17 -2.29 -15.43 1.74
C LYS A 17 -1.56 -14.15 2.15
N GLY A 18 -0.72 -13.61 1.26
CA GLY A 18 0.08 -12.39 1.49
C GLY A 18 -0.62 -11.31 2.31
N VAL A 19 -0.35 -11.33 3.63
CA VAL A 19 -1.10 -10.55 4.62
C VAL A 19 -0.92 -9.06 4.37
N LEU A 20 0.33 -8.62 4.17
CA LEU A 20 0.62 -7.20 3.92
C LEU A 20 -0.10 -6.68 2.67
N LYS A 21 -0.11 -7.43 1.57
CA LYS A 21 -0.81 -7.04 0.34
C LYS A 21 -2.31 -6.89 0.54
N ARG A 22 -2.91 -7.76 1.38
CA ARG A 22 -4.36 -7.77 1.66
C ARG A 22 -4.77 -6.68 2.66
N GLU A 23 -3.99 -6.49 3.71
CA GLU A 23 -4.37 -5.64 4.84
C GLU A 23 -3.92 -4.18 4.65
N ALA A 24 -2.80 -3.92 3.98
CA ALA A 24 -2.27 -2.56 3.80
C ALA A 24 -3.29 -1.55 3.25
N PRO A 25 -4.03 -1.80 2.14
CA PRO A 25 -5.04 -0.85 1.68
C PRO A 25 -6.15 -0.59 2.72
N GLN A 26 -6.53 -1.60 3.51
CA GLN A 26 -7.53 -1.44 4.57
C GLN A 26 -7.02 -0.60 5.74
N TRP A 27 -5.74 -0.71 6.10
CA TRP A 27 -5.12 0.14 7.12
C TRP A 27 -5.00 1.58 6.62
N LEU A 28 -4.57 1.78 5.38
CA LEU A 28 -4.44 3.11 4.77
C LEU A 28 -5.78 3.84 4.70
N ALA A 29 -6.86 3.14 4.33
CA ALA A 29 -8.21 3.70 4.31
C ALA A 29 -8.72 4.13 5.70
N ARG A 30 -8.17 3.57 6.78
CA ARG A 30 -8.50 3.91 8.18
C ARG A 30 -7.69 5.07 8.73
N MET A 31 -6.83 5.71 7.92
CA MET A 31 -5.99 6.84 8.34
C MET A 31 -6.29 8.12 7.52
N PRO A 32 -7.55 8.59 7.47
CA PRO A 32 -7.97 9.67 6.57
C PRO A 32 -7.29 11.02 6.87
N ASP A 33 -6.84 11.24 8.10
CA ASP A 33 -6.14 12.47 8.52
C ASP A 33 -4.72 12.56 7.94
N ILE A 34 -4.14 11.42 7.55
CA ILE A 34 -2.76 11.32 7.04
C ILE A 34 -2.77 10.96 5.55
N VAL A 35 -3.69 10.10 5.12
CA VAL A 35 -3.74 9.55 3.76
C VAL A 35 -4.86 10.22 2.97
N ALA A 36 -4.49 10.89 1.88
CA ALA A 36 -5.45 11.46 0.93
C ALA A 36 -6.03 10.40 -0.02
N GLY A 37 -5.27 9.33 -0.29
CA GLY A 37 -5.72 8.21 -1.10
C GLY A 37 -4.58 7.24 -1.43
N HIS A 38 -4.93 6.09 -2.01
CA HIS A 38 -3.96 5.09 -2.46
C HIS A 38 -4.41 4.41 -3.76
N ALA A 39 -3.45 3.94 -4.56
CA ALA A 39 -3.69 3.18 -5.79
C ALA A 39 -2.62 2.11 -5.99
N GLN A 40 -2.93 1.05 -6.74
CA GLN A 40 -1.92 0.05 -7.12
C GLN A 40 -0.79 0.73 -7.91
N ALA A 41 0.45 0.33 -7.66
CA ALA A 41 1.60 0.85 -8.39
C ALA A 41 1.63 0.33 -9.84
N ASP A 42 2.31 1.07 -10.70
CA ASP A 42 2.67 0.62 -12.05
C ASP A 42 3.59 -0.62 -11.98
N GLN A 43 3.63 -1.43 -13.05
CA GLN A 43 4.49 -2.62 -13.10
C GLN A 43 5.97 -2.30 -12.85
N ARG A 44 6.48 -1.15 -13.34
CA ARG A 44 7.88 -0.72 -13.14
C ARG A 44 8.20 -0.38 -11.68
N HIS A 45 7.18 -0.14 -10.86
CA HIS A 45 7.31 0.20 -9.44
C HIS A 45 6.78 -0.90 -8.51
N GLY A 46 6.68 -2.13 -9.00
CA GLY A 46 6.31 -3.31 -8.20
C GLY A 46 4.89 -3.83 -8.46
N GLY A 47 4.10 -3.15 -9.29
CA GLY A 47 2.81 -3.62 -9.77
C GLY A 47 1.86 -4.05 -8.65
N ALA A 48 1.28 -5.24 -8.80
CA ALA A 48 0.36 -5.82 -7.82
C ALA A 48 0.98 -6.15 -6.44
N GLY A 49 2.26 -5.87 -6.21
CA GLY A 49 2.93 -5.99 -4.91
C GLY A 49 3.28 -4.66 -4.26
N ALA A 50 2.81 -3.54 -4.81
CA ALA A 50 3.08 -2.21 -4.29
C ALA A 50 1.91 -1.23 -4.52
N PHE A 51 1.89 -0.16 -3.73
CA PHE A 51 0.87 0.89 -3.77
C PHE A 51 1.51 2.27 -3.76
N TYR A 52 0.99 3.17 -4.59
CA TYR A 52 1.17 4.60 -4.38
C TYR A 52 0.26 5.08 -3.27
N VAL A 53 0.81 5.83 -2.33
CA VAL A 53 0.08 6.45 -1.23
C VAL A 53 0.29 7.96 -1.30
N THR A 54 -0.80 8.70 -1.45
CA THR A 54 -0.80 10.15 -1.41
C THR A 54 -1.06 10.59 0.02
N LEU A 55 -0.09 11.29 0.60
CA LEU A 55 -0.20 11.83 1.95
C LEU A 55 -0.87 13.21 1.89
N ARG A 56 -1.66 13.54 2.92
CA ARG A 56 -2.11 14.90 3.15
C ARG A 56 -0.93 15.76 3.57
N ARG A 57 -0.87 16.98 3.05
CA ARG A 57 0.12 17.94 3.47
C ARG A 57 -0.27 18.40 4.88
N LYS A 58 0.61 18.25 5.86
CA LYS A 58 0.46 19.02 7.10
C LYS A 58 0.68 20.48 6.73
N ASP A 59 -0.28 21.33 7.06
CA ASP A 59 -0.06 22.77 6.99
C ASP A 59 1.14 23.07 7.90
N ARG A 60 2.18 23.69 7.33
CA ARG A 60 3.27 24.21 8.14
C ARG A 60 2.68 25.36 8.94
N ALA A 61 2.36 25.11 10.20
CA ALA A 61 2.26 26.16 11.20
C ALA A 61 3.67 26.70 11.49
#